data_AF-A0A832ZE64-F1
#
_entry.id   AF-A0A832ZE64-F1
#
_cell.length_a   1.000
_cell.length_b   1.000
_cell.length_c   1.000
_cell.angle_alpha   90.00
_cell.angle_beta   90.00
_cell.angle_gamma   90.00
#
_symmetry.space_group_name_H-M   'P 1'
#
loop_
_entity.id
_entity.type
_entity.pdbx_description
1 polymer ?
#
loop_
_entity_poly.entity_id
_entity_poly.type
_entity_poly.pdbx_seq_one_letter_code
_entity_poly.pdbx_strand_id
1 'polypeptide(L)'
;MDREEMISRFASFLREYSDDKGNRVYLNKISDILTVIPRRSISINWEHLNGFDPELAQELLNNPEETLLAAEDALQIILQEEFFRKEPLKLHARFYNLPKTLLVKELGSEHINRLIQVEGIITRMSEVKPYVAKAVFACKDCGNEMIRQQKPFATLIKPTKCDQCGSKNLDLNVDKSEFINLQTFRLQDRPESLKGGQMPRFVDAILLDDLVDSALPGDRVVITGILRVILEQREKKPIFKKILEVNHIEQISKEIEELEITPEDEQKIRELAKRKDIVSAIVDSIAPAIYGYKEVKKGIALALFGGVTRQLPDGTKLRGESHVLLVGDPGVAKCVDYDTRVVLSDGSSVKIGDIVEEAIRRAEASGILGKVDDGVYAPINLELYGLDARTLKVRRVKANIAWKRMAPEKMYRIRTKGGREIRVTPTHPFFIFEDGQFKTRKAEEIKVGDLVATPRKDGEPLIVPETDDIKLKKLLANSDIYWDEVEVIEEYTPEHPWVYDL
;
A
#
# COMPACT_ATOMS: atom_id res chain seq x y z
N MET A 1 -36.72 -3.22 -13.90
CA MET A 1 -37.72 -2.53 -13.07
C MET A 1 -38.03 -1.19 -13.73
N ASP A 2 -39.28 -0.72 -13.71
CA ASP A 2 -39.57 0.62 -14.25
C ASP A 2 -39.19 1.73 -13.24
N ARG A 3 -39.13 2.98 -13.70
CA ARG A 3 -38.69 4.09 -12.85
C ARG A 3 -39.68 4.43 -11.74
N GLU A 4 -40.98 4.33 -11.99
CA GLU A 4 -42.01 4.65 -10.99
C GLU A 4 -42.03 3.63 -9.85
N GLU A 5 -41.86 2.35 -10.20
CA GLU A 5 -41.70 1.23 -9.27
C GLU A 5 -40.45 1.42 -8.39
N MET A 6 -39.31 1.80 -9.00
CA MET A 6 -38.09 2.10 -8.25
C MET A 6 -38.28 3.23 -7.24
N ILE A 7 -38.94 4.33 -7.66
CA ILE A 7 -39.21 5.48 -6.78
C ILE A 7 -40.06 5.04 -5.59
N SER A 8 -41.13 4.29 -5.83
CA SER A 8 -42.02 3.79 -4.78
C SER A 8 -41.29 2.89 -3.78
N ARG A 9 -40.50 1.92 -4.27
CA ARG A 9 -39.73 1.01 -3.42
C ARG A 9 -38.65 1.74 -2.60
N PHE A 10 -37.94 2.72 -3.19
CA PHE A 10 -37.01 3.56 -2.44
C PHE A 10 -37.71 4.40 -1.37
N ALA A 11 -38.88 4.97 -1.69
CA ALA A 11 -39.64 5.75 -0.72
C ALA A 11 -40.07 4.89 0.48
N SER A 12 -40.53 3.66 0.23
CA SER A 12 -40.85 2.70 1.30
C SER A 12 -39.61 2.34 2.12
N PHE A 13 -38.49 2.01 1.47
CA PHE A 13 -37.23 1.71 2.17
C PHE A 13 -36.76 2.85 3.08
N LEU A 14 -36.73 4.08 2.57
CA LEU A 14 -36.26 5.25 3.32
C LEU A 14 -37.18 5.60 4.51
N ARG A 15 -38.46 5.24 4.45
CA ARG A 15 -39.43 5.44 5.54
C ARG A 15 -39.41 4.33 6.59
N GLU A 16 -39.35 3.08 6.13
CA GLU A 16 -39.67 1.92 6.94
C GLU A 16 -38.44 1.20 7.49
N TYR A 17 -37.27 1.37 6.86
CA TYR A 17 -36.07 0.68 7.33
C TYR A 17 -35.70 1.08 8.76
N SER A 18 -35.62 0.08 9.64
CA SER A 18 -35.19 0.21 11.03
C SER A 18 -33.97 -0.67 11.31
N ASP A 19 -33.04 -0.17 12.13
CA ASP A 19 -31.93 -0.98 12.64
C ASP A 19 -32.41 -2.01 13.68
N ASP A 20 -31.50 -2.88 14.14
CA ASP A 20 -31.77 -3.88 15.18
C ASP A 20 -32.27 -3.28 16.52
N LYS A 21 -32.09 -1.97 16.71
CA LYS A 21 -32.54 -1.21 17.88
C LYS A 21 -33.91 -0.55 17.66
N GLY A 22 -34.53 -0.74 16.50
CA GLY A 22 -35.83 -0.18 16.13
C GLY A 22 -35.79 1.29 15.68
N ASN A 23 -34.60 1.86 15.46
CA ASN A 23 -34.47 3.24 15.02
C ASN A 23 -34.68 3.35 13.51
N ARG A 24 -35.53 4.29 13.07
CA ARG A 24 -35.71 4.62 11.65
C ARG A 24 -34.48 5.38 11.13
N VAL A 25 -33.45 4.64 10.73
CA VAL A 25 -32.11 5.18 10.42
C VAL A 25 -32.18 6.30 9.39
N TYR A 26 -32.82 6.07 8.24
CA TYR A 26 -32.81 7.02 7.13
C TYR A 26 -33.74 8.21 7.36
N LEU A 27 -34.92 7.98 7.94
CA LEU A 27 -35.84 9.06 8.30
C LEU A 27 -35.20 10.03 9.31
N ASN A 28 -34.50 9.48 10.32
CA ASN A 28 -33.75 10.28 11.29
C ASN A 28 -32.60 11.05 10.61
N LYS A 29 -31.82 10.40 9.72
CA LYS A 29 -30.78 11.08 8.94
C LYS A 29 -31.34 12.23 8.10
N ILE A 30 -32.50 12.07 7.46
CA ILE A 30 -33.15 13.14 6.69
C ILE A 30 -33.54 14.29 7.62
N SER A 31 -34.12 13.99 8.79
CA SER A 31 -34.46 15.01 9.80
C SER A 31 -33.22 15.78 10.27
N ASP A 32 -32.11 15.09 10.53
CA ASP A 32 -30.86 15.70 10.97
C ASP A 32 -30.25 16.63 9.92
N ILE A 33 -30.29 16.23 8.64
CA ILE A 33 -29.83 17.06 7.51
C ILE A 33 -30.63 18.38 7.42
N LEU A 34 -31.91 18.35 7.77
CA LEU A 34 -32.77 19.53 7.71
C LEU A 34 -32.62 20.47 8.92
N THR A 35 -32.20 19.94 10.08
CA THR A 35 -32.26 20.65 11.36
C THR A 35 -30.90 21.01 11.95
N VAL A 36 -29.89 20.16 11.78
CA VAL A 36 -28.60 20.28 12.49
C VAL A 36 -27.48 20.77 11.59
N ILE A 37 -27.29 20.16 10.42
CA ILE A 37 -26.22 20.50 9.48
C ILE A 37 -26.79 20.48 8.06
N PRO A 38 -26.89 21.62 7.36
CA PRO A 38 -27.37 21.65 5.98
C PRO A 38 -26.38 20.90 5.08
N ARG A 39 -26.64 19.62 4.85
CA ARG A 39 -25.96 18.78 3.86
C ARG A 39 -26.80 18.67 2.60
N ARG A 40 -26.16 18.47 1.47
CA ARG A 40 -26.82 18.28 0.16
C ARG A 40 -26.89 16.81 -0.25
N SER A 41 -26.60 15.91 0.67
CA SER A 41 -26.53 14.47 0.40
C SER A 41 -26.86 13.63 1.62
N ILE A 42 -27.30 12.40 1.35
CA ILE A 42 -27.55 11.36 2.34
C ILE A 42 -26.74 10.11 1.98
N SER A 43 -26.01 9.57 2.95
CA SER A 43 -25.28 8.31 2.82
C SER A 43 -26.18 7.11 3.15
N ILE A 44 -26.37 6.23 2.17
CA ILE A 44 -27.20 5.03 2.21
C ILE A 44 -26.30 3.78 2.16
N ASN A 45 -26.44 2.91 3.17
CA ASN A 45 -25.70 1.65 3.20
C ASN A 45 -26.37 0.66 2.24
N TRP A 46 -25.61 0.14 1.28
CA TRP A 46 -26.13 -0.83 0.31
C TRP A 46 -26.58 -2.13 0.98
N GLU A 47 -25.93 -2.58 2.06
CA GLU A 47 -26.33 -3.79 2.78
C GLU A 47 -27.72 -3.66 3.41
N HIS A 48 -28.06 -2.46 3.89
CA HIS A 48 -29.39 -2.18 4.43
C HIS A 48 -30.45 -2.26 3.32
N LEU A 49 -30.15 -1.69 2.14
CA LEU A 49 -31.03 -1.78 0.98
C LEU A 49 -31.20 -3.24 0.54
N ASN A 50 -30.11 -4.00 0.48
CA ASN A 50 -30.14 -5.41 0.09
C ASN A 50 -30.91 -6.27 1.11
N GLY A 51 -30.83 -5.97 2.40
CA GLY A 51 -31.62 -6.65 3.42
C GLY A 51 -33.12 -6.37 3.34
N PHE A 52 -33.51 -5.19 2.85
CA PHE A 52 -34.91 -4.77 2.71
C PHE A 52 -35.52 -5.17 1.36
N ASP A 53 -34.83 -4.85 0.26
CA ASP A 53 -35.22 -5.17 -1.11
C ASP A 53 -33.99 -5.58 -1.94
N PRO A 54 -33.70 -6.89 -2.02
CA PRO A 54 -32.58 -7.42 -2.80
C PRO A 54 -32.67 -7.12 -4.30
N GLU A 55 -33.87 -7.05 -4.88
CA GLU A 55 -34.05 -6.76 -6.31
C GLU A 55 -33.63 -5.34 -6.62
N LEU A 56 -34.06 -4.38 -5.78
CA LEU A 56 -33.69 -2.98 -5.90
C LEU A 56 -32.19 -2.75 -5.68
N ALA A 57 -31.60 -3.46 -4.71
CA ALA A 57 -30.16 -3.41 -4.45
C ALA A 57 -29.34 -3.93 -5.64
N GLN A 58 -29.83 -4.97 -6.33
CA GLN A 58 -29.17 -5.54 -7.50
C GLN A 58 -29.35 -4.67 -8.76
N GLU A 59 -30.52 -4.04 -8.93
CA GLU A 59 -30.77 -3.07 -9.99
C GLU A 59 -29.83 -1.86 -9.86
N LEU A 60 -29.60 -1.37 -8.62
CA LEU A 60 -28.65 -0.27 -8.35
C LEU A 60 -27.23 -0.59 -8.85
N LEU A 61 -26.77 -1.84 -8.72
CA LEU A 61 -25.44 -2.24 -9.20
C LEU A 61 -25.38 -2.32 -10.73
N ASN A 62 -26.44 -2.83 -11.36
CA ASN A 62 -26.47 -3.14 -12.79
C ASN A 62 -26.88 -1.96 -13.67
N ASN A 63 -27.77 -1.10 -13.18
CA ASN A 63 -28.33 0.06 -13.87
C ASN A 63 -28.33 1.31 -12.98
N PRO A 64 -27.15 1.78 -12.54
CA PRO A 64 -27.04 2.84 -11.55
C PRO A 64 -27.58 4.19 -12.02
N GLU A 65 -27.52 4.53 -13.31
CA GLU A 65 -27.90 5.87 -13.80
C GLU A 65 -29.38 6.16 -13.52
N GLU A 66 -30.28 5.26 -13.90
CA GLU A 66 -31.71 5.40 -13.62
C GLU A 66 -32.04 5.16 -12.15
N THR A 67 -31.36 4.20 -11.51
CA THR A 67 -31.64 3.83 -10.11
C THR A 67 -31.25 4.95 -9.13
N LEU A 68 -30.13 5.63 -9.35
CA LEU A 68 -29.72 6.78 -8.55
C LEU A 68 -30.69 7.95 -8.70
N LEU A 69 -31.16 8.22 -9.92
CA LEU A 69 -32.17 9.26 -10.16
C LEU A 69 -33.49 8.92 -9.44
N ALA A 70 -33.93 7.67 -9.50
CA ALA A 70 -35.12 7.22 -8.77
C ALA A 70 -34.97 7.38 -7.25
N ALA A 71 -33.78 7.12 -6.69
CA ALA A 71 -33.50 7.35 -5.27
C ALA A 71 -33.54 8.85 -4.89
N GLU A 72 -33.00 9.73 -5.75
CA GLU A 72 -33.10 11.19 -5.55
C GLU A 72 -34.55 11.70 -5.63
N ASP A 73 -35.35 11.18 -6.55
CA ASP A 73 -36.77 11.53 -6.66
C ASP A 73 -37.57 11.04 -5.43
N ALA A 74 -37.28 9.84 -4.94
CA ALA A 74 -37.89 9.31 -3.72
C ALA A 74 -37.58 10.18 -2.50
N LEU A 75 -36.35 10.70 -2.38
CA LEU A 75 -35.98 11.66 -1.35
C LEU A 75 -36.79 12.96 -1.47
N GLN A 76 -37.01 13.47 -2.69
CA GLN A 76 -37.85 14.66 -2.89
C GLN A 76 -39.29 14.45 -2.44
N ILE A 77 -39.88 13.30 -2.75
CA ILE A 77 -41.24 12.94 -2.31
C ILE A 77 -41.32 12.93 -0.78
N ILE A 78 -40.37 12.28 -0.09
CA ILE A 78 -40.34 12.23 1.38
C ILE A 78 -40.22 13.65 1.98
N LEU A 79 -39.37 14.51 1.41
CA LEU A 79 -39.21 15.89 1.86
C LEU A 79 -40.48 16.74 1.70
N GLN A 80 -41.27 16.47 0.65
CA GLN A 80 -42.55 17.17 0.43
C GLN A 80 -43.65 16.66 1.36
N GLU A 81 -43.77 15.35 1.53
CA GLU A 81 -44.88 14.73 2.26
C GLU A 81 -44.69 14.77 3.78
N GLU A 82 -43.51 14.39 4.30
CA GLU A 82 -43.27 14.26 5.74
C GLU A 82 -42.84 15.59 6.39
N PHE A 83 -42.12 16.42 5.65
CA PHE A 83 -41.54 17.67 6.15
C PHE A 83 -42.20 18.93 5.57
N PHE A 84 -43.28 18.77 4.79
CA PHE A 84 -44.12 19.85 4.23
C PHE A 84 -43.35 20.98 3.53
N ARG A 85 -42.25 20.68 2.84
CA ARG A 85 -41.49 21.68 2.08
C ARG A 85 -42.08 21.89 0.69
N LYS A 86 -42.62 23.10 0.44
CA LYS A 86 -43.13 23.51 -0.89
C LYS A 86 -42.05 23.55 -1.97
N GLU A 87 -40.81 23.86 -1.59
CA GLU A 87 -39.63 23.83 -2.45
C GLU A 87 -38.52 23.04 -1.73
N PRO A 88 -38.51 21.70 -1.84
CA PRO A 88 -37.52 20.88 -1.16
C PRO A 88 -36.12 21.10 -1.75
N LEU A 89 -35.09 21.02 -0.88
CA LEU A 89 -33.70 21.01 -1.32
C LEU A 89 -33.45 19.75 -2.16
N LYS A 90 -32.71 19.87 -3.25
CA LYS A 90 -32.26 18.69 -4.00
C LYS A 90 -31.17 17.99 -3.19
N LEU A 91 -31.46 16.78 -2.72
CA LEU A 91 -30.52 15.93 -2.00
C LEU A 91 -30.00 14.82 -2.91
N HIS A 92 -28.70 14.55 -2.83
CA HIS A 92 -28.06 13.45 -3.53
C HIS A 92 -28.08 12.17 -2.69
N ALA A 93 -28.51 11.07 -3.31
CA ALA A 93 -28.40 9.73 -2.73
C ALA A 93 -26.98 9.18 -2.97
N ARG A 94 -26.21 8.98 -1.89
CA ARG A 94 -24.83 8.46 -1.98
C ARG A 94 -24.76 7.07 -1.35
N PHE A 95 -24.35 6.07 -2.11
CA PHE A 95 -24.34 4.66 -1.69
C PHE A 95 -22.94 4.19 -1.33
N TYR A 96 -22.83 3.45 -0.24
CA TYR A 96 -21.57 2.91 0.26
C TYR A 96 -21.74 1.46 0.73
N ASN A 97 -20.60 0.81 1.02
CA ASN A 97 -20.54 -0.57 1.49
C ASN A 97 -21.15 -1.57 0.48
N LEU A 98 -20.70 -1.49 -0.77
CA LEU A 98 -21.09 -2.44 -1.81
C LEU A 98 -20.51 -3.84 -1.55
N PRO A 99 -21.07 -4.91 -2.15
CA PRO A 99 -20.66 -6.30 -1.89
C PRO A 99 -19.18 -6.62 -2.12
N LYS A 100 -18.51 -5.82 -2.96
CA LYS A 100 -17.14 -6.07 -3.37
C LYS A 100 -16.39 -4.75 -3.55
N THR A 101 -15.29 -4.62 -2.80
CA THR A 101 -14.27 -3.58 -3.00
C THR A 101 -13.22 -4.08 -3.98
N LEU A 102 -13.00 -3.33 -5.06
CA LEU A 102 -12.01 -3.64 -6.09
C LEU A 102 -10.75 -2.80 -5.90
N LEU A 103 -9.62 -3.34 -6.36
CA LEU A 103 -8.41 -2.56 -6.57
C LEU A 103 -8.45 -1.88 -7.95
N VAL A 104 -7.74 -0.76 -8.11
CA VAL A 104 -7.70 -0.02 -9.40
C VAL A 104 -7.20 -0.92 -10.53
N LYS A 105 -6.27 -1.85 -10.24
CA LYS A 105 -5.79 -2.82 -11.23
C LYS A 105 -6.83 -3.82 -11.73
N GLU A 106 -7.88 -4.08 -10.95
CA GLU A 106 -8.93 -5.06 -11.23
C GLU A 106 -10.04 -4.48 -12.12
N LEU A 107 -10.01 -3.17 -12.39
CA LEU A 107 -11.00 -2.51 -13.24
C LEU A 107 -10.91 -2.98 -14.70
N GLY A 108 -11.79 -3.91 -15.07
CA GLY A 108 -11.99 -4.42 -16.43
C GLY A 108 -13.25 -3.94 -17.15
N SER A 109 -13.50 -4.51 -18.34
CA SER A 109 -14.66 -4.21 -19.20
C SER A 109 -16.00 -4.61 -18.59
N GLU A 110 -16.00 -5.66 -17.76
CA GLU A 110 -17.15 -6.20 -17.04
C GLU A 110 -17.75 -5.23 -16.01
N HIS A 111 -17.03 -4.17 -15.68
CA HIS A 111 -17.45 -3.13 -14.73
C HIS A 111 -18.02 -1.88 -15.42
N ILE A 112 -17.94 -1.77 -16.75
CA ILE A 112 -18.38 -0.58 -17.48
C ILE A 112 -19.90 -0.37 -17.29
N ASN A 113 -20.29 0.86 -17.00
CA ASN A 113 -21.67 1.29 -16.70
C ASN A 113 -22.31 0.60 -15.48
N ARG A 114 -21.51 -0.01 -14.60
CA ARG A 114 -21.96 -0.56 -13.32
C ARG A 114 -21.52 0.29 -12.15
N LEU A 115 -22.27 0.21 -11.05
CA LEU A 115 -21.86 0.80 -9.78
C LEU A 115 -20.81 -0.12 -9.14
N ILE A 116 -19.63 0.42 -8.87
CA ILE A 116 -18.52 -0.32 -8.29
C ILE A 116 -17.94 0.44 -7.12
N GLN A 117 -17.32 -0.30 -6.20
CA GLN A 117 -16.55 0.25 -5.09
C GLN A 117 -15.07 -0.04 -5.33
N VAL A 118 -14.24 1.00 -5.25
CA VAL A 118 -12.81 0.95 -5.57
C VAL A 118 -12.02 1.59 -4.45
N GLU A 119 -10.99 0.89 -4.00
CA GLU A 119 -10.05 1.38 -3.00
C GLU A 119 -8.75 1.87 -3.65
N GLY A 120 -8.22 3.00 -3.17
CA GLY A 120 -6.91 3.49 -3.62
C GLY A 120 -6.41 4.70 -2.86
N ILE A 121 -5.32 5.29 -3.35
CA ILE A 121 -4.72 6.52 -2.84
C ILE A 121 -4.92 7.63 -3.86
N ILE A 122 -5.33 8.81 -3.41
CA ILE A 122 -5.41 10.00 -4.24
C ILE A 122 -3.99 10.53 -4.49
N THR A 123 -3.57 10.62 -5.75
CA THR A 123 -2.20 11.06 -6.10
C THR A 123 -2.13 12.49 -6.62
N ARG A 124 -3.20 12.94 -7.28
CA ARG A 124 -3.28 14.27 -7.88
C ARG A 124 -4.72 14.71 -7.89
N MET A 125 -4.96 16.00 -7.66
CA MET A 125 -6.25 16.64 -7.85
C MET A 125 -6.14 17.82 -8.83
N SER A 126 -7.22 18.15 -9.51
CA SER A 126 -7.37 19.38 -10.29
C SER A 126 -7.91 20.51 -9.41
N GLU A 127 -7.78 21.74 -9.89
CA GLU A 127 -8.56 22.86 -9.37
C GLU A 127 -10.05 22.60 -9.55
N VAL A 128 -10.85 23.19 -8.66
CA VAL A 128 -12.31 23.21 -8.75
C VAL A 128 -12.73 24.10 -9.91
N LYS A 129 -13.62 23.60 -10.77
CA LYS A 129 -14.12 24.33 -11.93
C LYS A 129 -15.65 24.29 -11.99
N PRO A 130 -16.29 25.36 -12.46
CA PRO A 130 -17.73 25.33 -12.73
C PRO A 130 -18.03 24.42 -13.93
N TYR A 131 -18.98 23.53 -13.76
CA TYR A 131 -19.47 22.62 -14.78
C TYR A 131 -20.96 22.85 -15.03
N VAL A 132 -21.35 23.01 -16.30
CA VAL A 132 -22.75 23.16 -16.69
C VAL A 132 -23.43 21.79 -16.64
N ALA A 133 -24.22 21.52 -15.60
CA ALA A 133 -24.99 20.27 -15.49
C ALA A 133 -26.23 20.29 -16.39
N LYS A 134 -26.93 21.41 -16.41
CA LYS A 134 -28.12 21.65 -17.24
C LYS A 134 -27.86 22.82 -18.16
N ALA A 135 -27.64 22.52 -19.43
CA ALA A 135 -27.39 23.53 -20.45
C ALA A 135 -28.71 23.99 -21.10
N VAL A 136 -28.94 25.29 -21.13
CA VAL A 136 -30.05 25.91 -21.87
C VAL A 136 -29.50 26.52 -23.15
N PHE A 137 -29.95 26.03 -24.31
CA PHE A 137 -29.59 26.56 -25.61
C PHE A 137 -30.72 27.43 -26.16
N ALA A 138 -30.41 28.67 -26.53
CA ALA A 138 -31.36 29.58 -27.15
C ALA A 138 -31.11 29.66 -28.66
N CYS A 139 -32.18 29.52 -29.45
CA CYS A 139 -32.15 29.76 -30.89
C CYS A 139 -32.12 31.26 -31.17
N LYS A 140 -31.13 31.76 -31.91
CA LYS A 140 -31.03 33.19 -32.25
C LYS A 140 -32.10 33.66 -33.23
N ASP A 141 -32.66 32.74 -34.02
CA ASP A 141 -33.58 33.11 -35.09
C ASP A 141 -35.06 33.13 -34.64
N CYS A 142 -35.44 32.29 -33.66
CA CYS A 142 -36.82 32.21 -33.17
C CYS A 142 -36.97 32.35 -31.64
N GLY A 143 -35.88 32.47 -30.89
CA GLY A 143 -35.88 32.61 -29.43
C GLY A 143 -36.22 31.33 -28.65
N ASN A 144 -36.48 30.21 -29.31
CA ASN A 144 -36.84 28.96 -28.63
C ASN A 144 -35.69 28.44 -27.74
N GLU A 145 -36.04 28.02 -26.52
CA GLU A 145 -35.10 27.49 -25.54
C GLU A 145 -35.16 25.96 -25.50
N MET A 146 -34.00 25.32 -25.51
CA MET A 146 -33.87 23.87 -25.48
C MET A 146 -32.94 23.46 -24.36
N ILE A 147 -33.43 22.58 -23.50
CA ILE A 147 -32.67 22.10 -22.34
C ILE A 147 -31.99 20.79 -22.71
N ARG A 148 -30.71 20.65 -22.38
CA ARG A 148 -29.95 19.40 -22.51
C ARG A 148 -29.17 19.13 -21.23
N GLN A 149 -29.42 17.97 -20.62
CA GLN A 149 -28.61 17.45 -19.52
C GLN A 149 -27.23 17.10 -20.05
N GLN A 150 -26.20 17.56 -19.34
CA GLN A 150 -24.81 17.35 -19.72
C GLN A 150 -24.24 16.17 -18.93
N LYS A 151 -23.24 15.49 -19.49
CA LYS A 151 -22.50 14.42 -18.80
C LYS A 151 -21.06 14.89 -18.55
N PRO A 152 -20.54 14.79 -17.31
CA PRO A 152 -19.26 15.41 -16.95
C PRO A 152 -18.04 14.76 -17.60
N PHE A 153 -18.20 13.52 -18.09
CA PHE A 153 -17.21 12.76 -18.83
C PHE A 153 -17.36 12.89 -20.36
N ALA A 154 -18.39 13.58 -20.86
CA ALA A 154 -18.65 13.73 -22.29
C ALA A 154 -18.34 15.16 -22.77
N THR A 155 -18.17 15.30 -24.08
CA THR A 155 -18.20 16.62 -24.71
C THR A 155 -19.59 17.25 -24.57
N LEU A 156 -19.64 18.59 -24.59
CA LEU A 156 -20.89 19.36 -24.52
C LEU A 156 -21.95 18.81 -25.49
N ILE A 157 -23.06 18.34 -24.91
CA ILE A 157 -24.22 17.80 -25.62
C ILE A 157 -25.05 18.99 -26.10
N LYS A 158 -24.85 19.35 -27.36
CA LYS A 158 -25.59 20.44 -28.04
C LYS A 158 -26.69 19.91 -28.96
N PRO A 159 -27.85 20.59 -29.08
CA PRO A 159 -28.81 20.28 -30.11
C PRO A 159 -28.20 20.52 -31.50
N THR A 160 -28.52 19.67 -32.48
CA THR A 160 -28.04 19.82 -33.86
C THR A 160 -28.82 20.88 -34.64
N LYS A 161 -30.08 21.10 -34.27
CA LYS A 161 -30.99 22.08 -34.84
C LYS A 161 -32.02 22.49 -33.79
N CYS A 162 -32.64 23.64 -34.00
CA CYS A 162 -33.75 24.12 -33.19
C CYS A 162 -34.95 23.19 -33.34
N ASP A 163 -35.53 22.78 -32.21
CA ASP A 163 -36.71 21.91 -32.17
C ASP A 163 -37.97 22.59 -32.76
N GLN A 164 -37.99 23.93 -32.85
CA GLN A 164 -39.13 24.70 -33.37
C GLN A 164 -38.97 25.16 -34.82
N CYS A 165 -37.88 25.85 -35.17
CA CYS A 165 -37.69 26.44 -36.51
C CYS A 165 -36.67 25.69 -37.39
N GLY A 166 -35.99 24.67 -36.86
CA GLY A 166 -34.97 23.92 -37.61
C GLY A 166 -33.64 24.65 -37.85
N SER A 167 -33.48 25.88 -37.37
CA SER A 167 -32.21 26.62 -37.48
C SER A 167 -31.06 25.93 -36.73
N LYS A 168 -29.83 26.12 -37.23
CA LYS A 168 -28.59 25.69 -36.57
C LYS A 168 -27.95 26.77 -35.71
N ASN A 169 -28.52 27.98 -35.69
CA ASN A 169 -27.99 29.14 -34.99
C ASN A 169 -28.36 29.10 -33.50
N LEU A 170 -27.67 28.22 -32.77
CA LEU A 170 -27.95 27.88 -31.37
C LEU A 170 -26.76 28.29 -30.49
N ASP A 171 -27.03 29.10 -29.48
CA ASP A 171 -26.03 29.50 -28.49
C ASP A 171 -26.40 29.02 -27.09
N LEU A 172 -25.39 28.75 -26.28
CA LEU A 172 -25.57 28.43 -24.86
C LEU A 172 -25.96 29.71 -24.12
N ASN A 173 -27.13 29.70 -23.49
CA ASN A 173 -27.56 30.74 -22.56
C ASN A 173 -26.97 30.44 -21.17
N VAL A 174 -25.88 31.13 -20.83
CA VAL A 174 -25.17 30.94 -19.56
C VAL A 174 -26.05 31.30 -18.37
N ASP A 175 -26.81 32.41 -18.44
CA ASP A 175 -27.61 32.92 -17.33
C ASP A 175 -28.76 31.98 -16.92
N LYS A 176 -29.32 31.23 -17.88
CA LYS A 176 -30.38 30.25 -17.64
C LYS A 176 -29.87 28.83 -17.41
N SER A 177 -28.57 28.59 -17.61
CA SER A 177 -27.96 27.28 -17.40
C SER A 177 -27.64 27.06 -15.92
N GLU A 178 -27.67 25.80 -15.49
CA GLU A 178 -27.35 25.41 -14.12
C GLU A 178 -25.90 24.92 -14.04
N PHE A 179 -25.12 25.52 -13.15
CA PHE A 179 -23.73 25.16 -12.91
C PHE A 179 -23.56 24.51 -11.55
N ILE A 180 -22.74 23.46 -11.50
CA ILE A 180 -22.30 22.80 -10.27
C ILE A 180 -20.77 22.74 -10.25
N ASN A 181 -20.19 22.57 -9.08
CA ASN A 181 -18.75 22.41 -8.96
C ASN A 181 -18.32 21.04 -9.48
N LEU A 182 -17.21 21.01 -10.21
CA LEU A 182 -16.56 19.80 -10.70
C LEU A 182 -15.10 19.83 -10.33
N GLN A 183 -14.62 18.69 -9.84
CA GLN A 183 -13.21 18.45 -9.55
C GLN A 183 -12.84 17.07 -10.06
N THR A 184 -11.60 16.91 -10.53
CA THR A 184 -11.09 15.61 -10.99
C THR A 184 -9.88 15.23 -10.19
N PHE A 185 -9.72 13.95 -9.90
CA PHE A 185 -8.55 13.44 -9.22
C PHE A 185 -8.09 12.10 -9.80
N ARG A 186 -6.86 11.71 -9.48
CA ARG A 186 -6.28 10.44 -9.89
C ARG A 186 -6.21 9.49 -8.70
N LEU A 187 -6.97 8.40 -8.80
CA LEU A 187 -6.92 7.28 -7.86
C LEU A 187 -5.90 6.25 -8.33
N GLN A 188 -5.01 5.82 -7.43
CA GLN A 188 -3.96 4.85 -7.72
C GLN A 188 -4.03 3.65 -6.76
N ASP A 189 -3.61 2.47 -7.21
CA ASP A 189 -3.40 1.31 -6.32
C ASP A 189 -2.46 1.64 -5.16
N ARG A 190 -2.77 1.08 -3.99
CA ARG A 190 -1.91 1.13 -2.79
C ARG A 190 -0.61 0.36 -3.04
N PRO A 191 0.58 0.91 -2.72
CA PRO A 191 1.86 0.22 -2.90
C PRO A 191 1.90 -1.17 -2.22
N GLU A 192 1.27 -1.31 -1.07
CA GLU A 192 1.19 -2.54 -0.27
C GLU A 192 0.37 -3.64 -0.98
N SER A 193 -0.56 -3.25 -1.87
CA SER A 193 -1.38 -4.18 -2.63
C SER A 193 -0.65 -4.75 -3.86
N LEU A 194 0.56 -4.28 -4.16
CA LEU A 194 1.35 -4.67 -5.33
C LEU A 194 2.33 -5.79 -4.99
N LYS A 195 2.50 -6.74 -5.90
CA LYS A 195 3.58 -7.73 -5.81
C LYS A 195 4.88 -7.10 -6.32
N GLY A 196 6.03 -7.53 -5.78
CA GLY A 196 7.33 -6.98 -6.13
C GLY A 196 7.55 -6.85 -7.65
N GLY A 197 7.80 -5.63 -8.12
CA GLY A 197 8.02 -5.29 -9.54
C GLY A 197 6.77 -4.92 -10.34
N GLN A 198 5.56 -4.99 -9.78
CA GLN A 198 4.35 -4.51 -10.47
C GLN A 198 4.24 -2.98 -10.41
N MET A 199 3.95 -2.36 -11.55
CA MET A 199 3.61 -0.94 -11.59
C MET A 199 2.17 -0.73 -11.08
N PRO A 200 1.93 0.26 -10.21
CA PRO A 200 0.59 0.65 -9.81
C PRO A 200 -0.24 1.09 -11.01
N ARG A 201 -1.50 0.69 -11.07
CA ARG A 201 -2.46 1.25 -12.03
C ARG A 201 -3.19 2.44 -11.42
N PHE A 202 -3.69 3.29 -12.29
CA PHE A 202 -4.47 4.46 -11.90
C PHE A 202 -5.73 4.58 -12.76
N VAL A 203 -6.73 5.27 -12.21
CA VAL A 203 -7.95 5.69 -12.90
C VAL A 203 -8.23 7.13 -12.50
N ASP A 204 -8.65 7.95 -13.47
CA ASP A 204 -9.09 9.30 -13.16
C ASP A 204 -10.56 9.23 -12.70
N ALA A 205 -10.94 10.07 -11.75
CA ALA A 205 -12.25 10.10 -11.12
C ALA A 205 -12.80 11.54 -11.10
N ILE A 206 -14.12 11.68 -11.18
CA ILE A 206 -14.84 12.96 -11.21
C ILE A 206 -15.69 13.10 -9.94
N LEU A 207 -15.49 14.18 -9.21
CA LEU A 207 -16.31 14.64 -8.09
C LEU A 207 -17.24 15.77 -8.58
N LEU A 208 -18.48 15.75 -8.13
CA LEU A 208 -19.50 16.75 -8.46
C LEU A 208 -20.18 17.30 -7.20
N ASP A 209 -20.58 18.56 -7.28
CA ASP A 209 -21.35 19.31 -6.28
C ASP A 209 -20.78 19.18 -4.86
N ASP A 210 -21.48 18.46 -3.97
CA ASP A 210 -21.14 18.33 -2.55
C ASP A 210 -19.91 17.47 -2.25
N LEU A 211 -19.44 16.68 -3.22
CA LEU A 211 -18.24 15.85 -3.04
C LEU A 211 -16.93 16.58 -3.35
N VAL A 212 -16.99 17.78 -3.90
CA VAL A 212 -15.78 18.57 -4.21
C VAL A 212 -15.06 18.96 -2.92
N ASP A 213 -13.72 18.89 -2.92
CA ASP A 213 -12.85 19.12 -1.76
C ASP A 213 -13.12 18.20 -0.55
N SER A 214 -13.79 17.06 -0.76
CA SER A 214 -14.06 16.06 0.29
C SER A 214 -12.87 15.17 0.62
N ALA A 215 -11.77 15.21 -0.15
CA ALA A 215 -10.56 14.43 0.08
C ALA A 215 -9.33 15.14 -0.47
N LEU A 216 -8.15 14.82 0.03
CA LEU A 216 -6.87 15.47 -0.30
C LEU A 216 -5.89 14.50 -1.00
N PRO A 217 -4.90 15.01 -1.76
CA PRO A 217 -3.79 14.19 -2.23
C PRO A 217 -3.05 13.53 -1.07
N GLY A 218 -2.82 12.22 -1.18
CA GLY A 218 -2.22 11.36 -0.16
C GLY A 218 -3.25 10.54 0.62
N ASP A 219 -4.52 10.94 0.60
CA ASP A 219 -5.56 10.22 1.34
C ASP A 219 -5.81 8.84 0.76
N ARG A 220 -6.00 7.88 1.66
CA ARG A 220 -6.54 6.56 1.35
C ARG A 220 -8.05 6.67 1.35
N VAL A 221 -8.68 6.18 0.28
CA VAL A 221 -10.12 6.37 0.09
C VAL A 221 -10.76 5.10 -0.45
N VAL A 222 -11.99 4.84 -0.01
CA VAL A 222 -12.94 3.94 -0.66
C VAL A 222 -13.91 4.80 -1.44
N ILE A 223 -14.04 4.53 -2.73
CA ILE A 223 -14.89 5.30 -3.64
C ILE A 223 -15.94 4.39 -4.24
N THR A 224 -17.20 4.76 -4.11
CA THR A 224 -18.30 4.17 -4.87
C THR A 224 -18.59 5.05 -6.08
N GLY A 225 -18.65 4.48 -7.27
CA GLY A 225 -18.92 5.25 -8.49
C GLY A 225 -19.24 4.38 -9.69
N ILE A 226 -19.68 5.03 -10.76
CA ILE A 226 -20.00 4.37 -12.03
C ILE A 226 -18.74 4.38 -12.90
N LEU A 227 -18.28 3.22 -13.35
CA LEU A 227 -17.16 3.17 -14.29
C LEU A 227 -17.63 3.54 -15.69
N ARG A 228 -17.17 4.69 -16.18
CA ARG A 228 -17.46 5.19 -17.53
C ARG A 228 -16.24 5.03 -18.43
N VAL A 229 -16.48 5.10 -19.73
CA VAL A 229 -15.44 5.07 -20.76
C VAL A 229 -15.60 6.25 -21.70
N ILE A 230 -14.49 6.88 -22.05
CA ILE A 230 -14.42 8.03 -22.96
C ILE A 230 -13.53 7.69 -24.15
N LEU A 231 -13.95 8.06 -25.36
CA LEU A 231 -13.18 7.81 -26.57
C LEU A 231 -11.92 8.68 -26.57
N GLU A 232 -10.75 8.07 -26.68
CA GLU A 232 -9.49 8.80 -26.81
C GLU A 232 -9.25 9.15 -28.29
N GLN A 233 -9.65 10.37 -28.69
CA GLN A 233 -9.64 10.82 -30.09
C GLN A 233 -8.27 10.90 -30.78
N ARG A 234 -7.19 10.53 -30.09
CA ARG A 234 -5.80 10.67 -30.60
C ARG A 234 -5.29 9.45 -31.36
N GLU A 235 -5.94 8.29 -31.28
CA GLU A 235 -5.45 7.05 -31.91
C GLU A 235 -6.38 6.51 -33.01
N LYS A 236 -5.78 5.88 -34.04
CA LYS A 236 -6.52 5.20 -35.14
C LYS A 236 -7.27 3.95 -34.67
N LYS A 237 -6.96 3.44 -33.47
CA LYS A 237 -7.70 2.36 -32.82
C LYS A 237 -8.72 2.96 -31.86
N PRO A 238 -9.92 2.37 -31.70
CA PRO A 238 -10.93 2.85 -30.76
C PRO A 238 -10.51 2.50 -29.32
N ILE A 239 -9.46 3.15 -28.83
CA ILE A 239 -9.03 3.03 -27.44
C ILE A 239 -9.89 3.96 -26.59
N PHE A 240 -10.45 3.38 -25.53
CA PHE A 240 -11.24 4.10 -24.58
C PHE A 240 -10.47 4.25 -23.27
N LYS A 241 -10.50 5.45 -22.72
CA LYS A 241 -9.98 5.73 -21.38
C LYS A 241 -11.09 5.52 -20.36
N LYS A 242 -10.76 4.82 -19.26
CA LYS A 242 -11.66 4.62 -18.12
C LYS A 242 -11.68 5.87 -17.24
N ILE A 243 -12.86 6.23 -16.75
CA ILE A 243 -13.06 7.31 -15.80
C ILE A 243 -14.14 6.92 -14.79
N LEU A 244 -13.94 7.23 -13.52
CA LEU A 244 -14.89 6.90 -12.46
C LEU A 244 -15.76 8.12 -12.15
N GLU A 245 -17.07 8.01 -12.39
CA GLU A 245 -18.05 9.02 -11.97
C GLU A 245 -18.44 8.74 -10.52
N VAL A 246 -17.97 9.56 -9.59
CA VAL A 246 -18.07 9.26 -8.16
C VAL A 246 -19.47 9.55 -7.62
N ASN A 247 -20.05 8.55 -6.95
CA ASN A 247 -21.29 8.68 -6.21
C ASN A 247 -21.03 8.87 -4.71
N HIS A 248 -20.07 8.15 -4.11
CA HIS A 248 -19.70 8.30 -2.70
C HIS A 248 -18.20 8.20 -2.55
N ILE A 249 -17.63 8.95 -1.61
CA ILE A 249 -16.22 8.87 -1.23
C ILE A 249 -16.13 8.84 0.28
N GLU A 250 -15.37 7.88 0.77
CA GLU A 250 -15.08 7.69 2.18
C GLU A 250 -13.58 7.71 2.35
N GLN A 251 -13.09 8.63 3.18
CA GLN A 251 -11.69 8.62 3.57
C GLN A 251 -11.49 7.46 4.55
N ILE A 252 -10.57 6.57 4.21
CA ILE A 252 -10.02 5.61 5.15
C ILE A 252 -9.03 6.41 6.00
N SER A 253 -9.55 7.23 6.89
CA SER A 253 -8.74 7.98 7.85
C SER A 253 -7.96 6.97 8.69
N LYS A 254 -6.62 7.03 8.58
CA LYS A 254 -5.61 6.49 9.50
C LYS A 254 -6.17 5.49 10.53
N GLU A 255 -6.40 4.24 10.14
CA GLU A 255 -6.73 3.11 11.03
C GLU A 255 -5.55 2.71 11.96
N ILE A 256 -4.85 3.69 12.52
CA ILE A 256 -4.08 3.53 13.75
C ILE A 256 -4.86 4.17 14.92
N GLU A 257 -5.87 5.02 14.66
CA GLU A 257 -6.63 5.71 15.73
C GLU A 257 -8.03 5.12 16.04
N GLU A 258 -8.60 4.25 15.19
CA GLU A 258 -9.82 3.48 15.53
C GLU A 258 -9.49 2.03 15.91
N LEU A 259 -8.60 1.86 16.90
CA LEU A 259 -8.82 0.76 17.83
C LEU A 259 -9.96 1.23 18.74
N GLU A 260 -11.17 0.68 18.58
CA GLU A 260 -12.19 0.78 19.62
C GLU A 260 -11.61 0.10 20.87
N ILE A 261 -11.02 0.90 21.76
CA ILE A 261 -10.48 0.41 23.03
C ILE A 261 -11.68 -0.03 23.86
N THR A 262 -11.90 -1.33 23.91
CA THR A 262 -12.90 -1.91 24.80
C THR A 262 -12.57 -1.57 26.26
N PRO A 263 -13.55 -1.53 27.17
CA PRO A 263 -13.27 -1.36 28.61
C PRO A 263 -12.24 -2.38 29.12
N GLU A 264 -12.24 -3.60 28.57
CA GLU A 264 -11.26 -4.65 28.86
C GLU A 264 -9.85 -4.28 28.39
N ASP A 265 -9.71 -3.71 27.19
CA ASP A 265 -8.43 -3.27 26.66
C ASP A 265 -7.88 -2.05 27.40
N GLU A 266 -8.75 -1.12 27.81
CA GLU A 266 -8.35 -0.01 28.68
C GLU A 266 -7.78 -0.54 30.00
N GLN A 267 -8.42 -1.55 30.59
CA GLN A 267 -7.92 -2.16 31.82
C GLN A 267 -6.56 -2.84 31.60
N LYS A 268 -6.38 -3.59 30.51
CA LYS A 268 -5.07 -4.19 30.16
C LYS A 268 -3.99 -3.12 29.95
N ILE A 269 -4.31 -2.00 29.29
CA ILE A 269 -3.38 -0.89 29.08
C ILE A 269 -2.97 -0.28 30.42
N ARG A 270 -3.94 -0.07 31.33
CA ARG A 270 -3.69 0.45 32.69
C ARG A 270 -2.85 -0.52 33.53
N GLU A 271 -3.02 -1.83 33.36
CA GLU A 271 -2.20 -2.85 34.02
C GLU A 271 -0.77 -2.88 33.45
N LEU A 272 -0.63 -2.83 32.12
CA LEU A 272 0.68 -2.75 31.44
C LEU A 272 1.44 -1.49 31.85
N ALA A 273 0.77 -0.35 31.96
CA ALA A 273 1.39 0.91 32.37
C ALA A 273 1.99 0.87 33.79
N LYS A 274 1.54 -0.05 34.66
CA LYS A 274 2.07 -0.24 36.02
C LYS A 274 3.34 -1.09 36.06
N ARG A 275 3.70 -1.78 34.97
CA ARG A 275 4.90 -2.62 34.91
C ARG A 275 6.16 -1.77 35.02
N LYS A 276 7.08 -2.18 35.90
CA LYS A 276 8.39 -1.53 36.08
C LYS A 276 9.29 -1.64 34.85
N ASP A 277 9.08 -2.66 34.03
CA ASP A 277 9.86 -3.00 32.84
C ASP A 277 9.15 -2.61 31.52
N ILE A 278 8.12 -1.75 31.58
CA ILE A 278 7.27 -1.43 30.42
C ILE A 278 8.07 -0.86 29.24
N VAL A 279 9.05 0.02 29.51
CA VAL A 279 9.88 0.62 28.46
C VAL A 279 10.71 -0.45 27.75
N SER A 280 11.34 -1.36 28.49
CA SER A 280 12.08 -2.48 27.90
C SER A 280 11.16 -3.43 27.14
N ALA A 281 9.98 -3.73 27.67
CA ALA A 281 9.01 -4.60 27.00
C ALA A 281 8.56 -4.02 25.65
N ILE A 282 8.31 -2.71 25.58
CA ILE A 282 8.00 -1.99 24.34
C ILE A 282 9.18 -2.07 23.37
N VAL A 283 10.40 -1.77 23.83
CA VAL A 283 11.62 -1.81 23.00
C VAL A 283 11.88 -3.20 22.43
N ASP A 284 11.72 -4.25 23.24
CA ASP A 284 11.94 -5.63 22.83
C ASP A 284 10.85 -6.13 21.87
N SER A 285 9.64 -5.52 21.90
CA SER A 285 8.55 -5.78 20.94
C SER A 285 8.79 -5.18 19.55
N ILE A 286 9.69 -4.21 19.41
CA ILE A 286 10.02 -3.59 18.11
C ILE A 286 11.01 -4.46 17.35
N ALA A 287 10.59 -4.93 16.17
CA ALA A 287 11.36 -5.81 15.30
C ALA A 287 12.02 -6.97 16.09
N PRO A 288 11.22 -7.87 16.70
CA PRO A 288 11.72 -8.89 17.64
C PRO A 288 12.70 -9.88 16.97
N ALA A 289 12.62 -10.02 15.65
CA ALA A 289 13.55 -10.82 14.86
C ALA A 289 14.97 -10.22 14.75
N ILE A 290 15.17 -8.95 15.09
CA ILE A 290 16.48 -8.27 15.06
C ILE A 290 17.07 -8.31 16.47
N TYR A 291 18.16 -9.06 16.66
CA TYR A 291 18.86 -9.15 17.94
C TYR A 291 19.71 -7.89 18.20
N GLY A 292 19.77 -7.45 19.46
CA GLY A 292 20.56 -6.29 19.88
C GLY A 292 19.92 -4.93 19.54
N TYR A 293 20.76 -3.92 19.32
CA TYR A 293 20.35 -2.57 18.94
C TYR A 293 19.31 -1.92 19.86
N LYS A 294 19.34 -2.20 21.17
CA LYS A 294 18.34 -1.72 22.13
C LYS A 294 18.17 -0.20 22.11
N GLU A 295 19.26 0.55 22.00
CA GLU A 295 19.20 2.02 21.91
C GLU A 295 18.58 2.50 20.59
N VAL A 296 18.86 1.82 19.48
CA VAL A 296 18.24 2.15 18.17
C VAL A 296 16.75 1.84 18.20
N LYS A 297 16.37 0.65 18.69
CA LYS A 297 14.96 0.26 18.87
C LYS A 297 14.22 1.19 19.82
N LYS A 298 14.88 1.66 20.88
CA LYS A 298 14.36 2.68 21.79
C LYS A 298 14.18 4.03 21.11
N GLY A 299 15.11 4.45 20.26
CA GLY A 299 14.96 5.64 19.41
C GLY A 299 13.75 5.55 18.49
N ILE A 300 13.54 4.39 17.85
CA ILE A 300 12.35 4.11 17.03
C ILE A 300 11.09 4.15 17.90
N ALA A 301 11.09 3.51 19.07
CA ALA A 301 9.96 3.53 20.01
C ALA A 301 9.56 4.96 20.33
N LEU A 302 10.51 5.80 20.76
CA LEU A 302 10.26 7.19 21.12
C LEU A 302 9.73 8.01 19.93
N ALA A 303 10.20 7.73 18.71
CA ALA A 303 9.68 8.38 17.51
C ALA A 303 8.24 7.97 17.18
N LEU A 304 7.88 6.70 17.42
CA LEU A 304 6.52 6.19 17.22
C LEU A 304 5.52 6.71 18.26
N PHE A 305 5.93 6.81 19.53
CA PHE A 305 5.09 7.43 20.57
C PHE A 305 4.94 8.95 20.37
N GLY A 306 5.94 9.58 19.74
CA GLY A 306 5.94 11.01 19.49
C GLY A 306 6.06 11.84 20.78
N GLY A 307 5.93 13.15 20.63
CA GLY A 307 5.95 14.10 21.74
C GLY A 307 4.87 15.16 21.57
N VAL A 308 4.73 16.02 22.58
CA VAL A 308 3.66 17.02 22.61
C VAL A 308 4.10 18.29 21.89
N THR A 309 3.39 18.65 20.83
CA THR A 309 3.56 19.96 20.17
C THR A 309 3.02 21.06 21.08
N ARG A 310 3.82 22.09 21.34
CA ARG A 310 3.44 23.22 22.22
C ARG A 310 3.48 24.53 21.44
N GLN A 311 2.49 25.40 21.68
CA GLN A 311 2.57 26.80 21.28
C GLN A 311 3.09 27.63 22.44
N LEU A 312 4.07 28.46 22.14
CA LEU A 312 4.58 29.47 23.06
C LEU A 312 3.70 30.74 22.97
N PRO A 313 3.72 31.61 24.00
CA PRO A 313 2.92 32.83 24.04
C PRO A 313 3.19 33.83 22.90
N ASP A 314 4.35 33.71 22.24
CA ASP A 314 4.77 34.50 21.08
C ASP A 314 4.23 33.96 19.74
N GLY A 315 3.48 32.86 19.75
CA GLY A 315 2.94 32.19 18.57
C GLY A 315 3.85 31.13 17.95
N THR A 316 5.09 30.97 18.47
CA THR A 316 6.04 29.97 17.98
C THR A 316 5.56 28.56 18.34
N LYS A 317 5.56 27.64 17.36
CA LYS A 317 5.24 26.22 17.57
C LYS A 317 6.51 25.42 17.83
N LEU A 318 6.63 24.88 19.03
CA LEU A 318 7.62 23.86 19.37
C LEU A 318 7.12 22.50 18.90
N ARG A 319 7.92 21.88 18.03
CA ARG A 319 7.67 20.58 17.42
C ARG A 319 7.72 19.46 18.47
N GLY A 320 6.69 18.63 18.52
CA GLY A 320 6.64 17.45 19.39
C GLY A 320 7.20 16.16 18.77
N GLU A 321 7.17 16.04 17.44
CA GLU A 321 7.55 14.81 16.74
C GLU A 321 9.05 14.67 16.56
N SER A 322 9.62 13.50 16.84
CA SER A 322 11.04 13.21 16.58
C SER A 322 11.22 12.58 15.20
N HIS A 323 12.11 13.12 14.37
CA HIS A 323 12.57 12.42 13.17
C HIS A 323 13.83 11.63 13.51
N VAL A 324 13.87 10.37 13.10
CA VAL A 324 15.02 9.48 13.30
C VAL A 324 15.56 9.09 11.93
N LEU A 325 16.86 9.35 11.72
CA LEU A 325 17.61 8.85 10.59
C LEU A 325 18.48 7.69 11.07
N LEU A 326 18.26 6.50 10.51
CA LEU A 326 19.10 5.34 10.76
C LEU A 326 20.10 5.20 9.62
N VAL A 327 21.37 5.46 9.91
CA VAL A 327 22.48 5.25 8.98
C VAL A 327 23.24 4.01 9.43
N GLY A 328 23.46 3.08 8.51
CA GLY A 328 24.22 1.86 8.77
C GLY A 328 24.81 1.30 7.48
N ASP A 329 25.93 0.60 7.62
CA ASP A 329 26.63 -0.01 6.50
C ASP A 329 25.85 -1.22 5.94
N PRO A 330 25.82 -1.44 4.61
CA PRO A 330 25.29 -2.68 4.03
C PRO A 330 26.20 -3.86 4.42
N GLY A 331 25.63 -4.94 4.96
CA GLY A 331 26.31 -6.25 4.99
C GLY A 331 27.33 -6.51 6.10
N VAL A 332 27.39 -5.69 7.15
CA VAL A 332 28.41 -5.70 8.24
C VAL A 332 28.74 -7.01 8.96
N ALA A 333 28.04 -8.11 8.71
CA ALA A 333 28.21 -9.34 9.46
C ALA A 333 29.01 -10.42 8.72
N LYS A 334 29.43 -10.27 7.46
CA LYS A 334 29.98 -11.39 6.66
C LYS A 334 31.50 -11.37 6.46
N CYS A 335 32.23 -10.50 7.14
CA CYS A 335 33.66 -10.38 6.92
C CYS A 335 34.43 -11.67 7.24
N VAL A 336 35.40 -11.99 6.38
CA VAL A 336 36.25 -13.19 6.44
C VAL A 336 37.74 -12.82 6.35
N ASP A 337 38.61 -13.78 6.66
CA ASP A 337 40.07 -13.61 6.58
C ASP A 337 40.59 -13.46 5.13
N TYR A 338 41.77 -12.86 4.95
CA TYR A 338 42.41 -12.59 3.65
C TYR A 338 42.47 -13.82 2.74
N ASP A 339 42.89 -14.95 3.31
CA ASP A 339 43.14 -16.18 2.58
C ASP A 339 41.86 -16.95 2.20
N THR A 340 40.70 -16.47 2.64
CA THR A 340 39.43 -17.14 2.37
C THR A 340 39.19 -17.23 0.87
N ARG A 341 38.96 -18.45 0.38
CA ARG A 341 38.73 -18.69 -1.04
C ARG A 341 37.26 -18.49 -1.40
N VAL A 342 37.02 -17.66 -2.41
CA VAL A 342 35.71 -17.44 -3.03
C VAL A 342 35.68 -18.05 -4.42
N VAL A 343 34.52 -18.62 -4.78
CA VAL A 343 34.30 -19.22 -6.11
C VAL A 343 33.58 -18.21 -7.00
N LEU A 344 34.24 -17.83 -8.09
CA LEU A 344 33.71 -16.90 -9.08
C LEU A 344 32.74 -17.61 -10.04
N SER A 345 31.93 -16.84 -10.77
CA SER A 345 30.92 -17.38 -11.69
C SER A 345 31.50 -18.17 -12.89
N ASP A 346 32.81 -18.01 -13.13
CA ASP A 346 33.60 -18.75 -14.12
C ASP A 346 34.16 -20.09 -13.59
N GLY A 347 33.89 -20.41 -12.32
CA GLY A 347 34.35 -21.63 -11.65
C GLY A 347 35.76 -21.55 -11.06
N SER A 348 36.46 -20.42 -11.21
CA SER A 348 37.76 -20.21 -10.57
C SER A 348 37.61 -19.98 -9.06
N SER A 349 38.63 -20.39 -8.30
CA SER A 349 38.71 -20.20 -6.85
C SER A 349 39.88 -19.27 -6.53
N VAL A 350 39.56 -18.08 -6.01
CA VAL A 350 40.53 -16.99 -5.76
C VAL A 350 40.44 -16.55 -4.30
N LYS A 351 41.53 -16.06 -3.73
CA LYS A 351 41.51 -15.47 -2.38
C LYS A 351 40.75 -14.15 -2.39
N ILE A 352 39.87 -13.95 -1.42
CA ILE A 352 39.08 -12.72 -1.30
C ILE A 352 39.97 -11.49 -1.09
N GLY A 353 41.07 -11.62 -0.35
CA GLY A 353 42.01 -10.53 -0.11
C GLY A 353 42.59 -9.97 -1.42
N ASP A 354 43.01 -10.84 -2.34
CA ASP A 354 43.56 -10.42 -3.64
C ASP A 354 42.53 -9.62 -4.47
N ILE A 355 41.26 -10.04 -4.42
CA ILE A 355 40.16 -9.39 -5.13
C ILE A 355 39.88 -7.99 -4.55
N VAL A 356 39.77 -7.91 -3.22
CA VAL A 356 39.42 -6.67 -2.54
C VAL A 356 40.56 -5.66 -2.58
N GLU A 357 41.81 -6.08 -2.36
CA GLU A 357 42.97 -5.19 -2.43
C GLU A 357 43.16 -4.60 -3.84
N GLU A 358 42.92 -5.39 -4.89
CA GLU A 358 42.97 -4.89 -6.26
C GLU A 358 41.84 -3.89 -6.55
N ALA A 359 40.63 -4.13 -6.03
CA ALA A 359 39.52 -3.19 -6.15
C ALA A 359 39.83 -1.86 -5.42
N ILE A 360 40.40 -1.94 -4.21
CA ILE A 360 40.81 -0.78 -3.42
C ILE A 360 41.89 0.02 -4.13
N ARG A 361 42.94 -0.64 -4.65
CA ARG A 361 44.01 0.01 -5.41
C ARG A 361 43.47 0.77 -6.62
N ARG A 362 42.51 0.19 -7.36
CA ARG A 362 41.87 0.85 -8.51
C ARG A 362 41.00 2.03 -8.10
N ALA A 363 40.23 1.88 -7.02
CA ALA A 363 39.37 2.94 -6.50
C ALA A 363 40.19 4.13 -5.94
N GLU A 364 41.33 3.84 -5.29
CA GLU A 364 42.26 4.85 -4.81
C GLU A 364 42.90 5.61 -5.97
N ALA A 365 43.39 4.92 -7.00
CA ALA A 365 43.95 5.54 -8.20
C ALA A 365 42.92 6.40 -8.96
N SER A 366 41.63 6.05 -8.87
CA SER A 366 40.53 6.75 -9.54
C SER A 366 39.84 7.79 -8.65
N GLY A 367 40.27 7.96 -7.40
CA GLY A 367 39.70 8.94 -6.45
C GLY A 367 38.28 8.63 -5.97
N ILE A 368 37.81 7.38 -6.11
CA ILE A 368 36.44 6.95 -5.75
C ILE A 368 36.40 6.02 -4.52
N LEU A 369 37.51 5.91 -3.79
CA LEU A 369 37.61 5.09 -2.60
C LEU A 369 36.71 5.65 -1.48
N GLY A 370 35.79 4.82 -1.01
CA GLY A 370 34.96 5.12 0.14
C GLY A 370 35.69 4.84 1.45
N LYS A 371 35.46 5.67 2.47
CA LYS A 371 36.03 5.51 3.81
C LYS A 371 34.92 5.31 4.82
N VAL A 372 35.16 4.43 5.78
CA VAL A 372 34.31 4.20 6.95
C VAL A 372 35.16 4.22 8.22
N ASP A 373 34.52 4.30 9.38
CA ASP A 373 35.21 4.48 10.67
C ASP A 373 36.25 3.39 10.95
N ASP A 374 36.01 2.17 10.46
CA ASP A 374 36.87 1.01 10.67
C ASP A 374 37.47 0.43 9.37
N GLY A 375 37.54 1.20 8.28
CA GLY A 375 38.07 0.67 7.03
C GLY A 375 37.77 1.48 5.78
N VAL A 376 37.78 0.79 4.65
CA VAL A 376 37.55 1.36 3.32
C VAL A 376 36.70 0.42 2.48
N TYR A 377 36.03 0.98 1.47
CA TYR A 377 35.30 0.20 0.48
C TYR A 377 35.53 0.73 -0.93
N ALA A 378 35.45 -0.17 -1.89
CA ALA A 378 35.67 0.12 -3.30
C ALA A 378 34.54 -0.45 -4.15
N PRO A 379 34.01 0.30 -5.14
CA PRO A 379 33.10 -0.27 -6.12
C PRO A 379 33.78 -1.42 -6.87
N ILE A 380 33.08 -2.54 -7.00
CA ILE A 380 33.52 -3.70 -7.79
C ILE A 380 32.37 -4.16 -8.70
N ASN A 381 32.71 -4.86 -9.78
CA ASN A 381 31.73 -5.49 -10.66
C ASN A 381 32.16 -6.94 -10.86
N LEU A 382 31.81 -7.79 -9.90
CA LEU A 382 32.25 -9.18 -9.86
C LEU A 382 31.05 -10.12 -9.77
N GLU A 383 30.99 -11.10 -10.66
CA GLU A 383 29.98 -12.15 -10.59
C GLU A 383 30.52 -13.36 -9.81
N LEU A 384 29.75 -13.79 -8.82
CA LEU A 384 30.07 -14.91 -7.94
C LEU A 384 28.85 -15.80 -7.73
N TYR A 385 29.06 -16.95 -7.11
CA TYR A 385 27.97 -17.83 -6.73
C TYR A 385 27.43 -17.48 -5.33
N GLY A 386 26.14 -17.19 -5.24
CA GLY A 386 25.43 -16.93 -3.99
C GLY A 386 24.34 -17.96 -3.73
N LEU A 387 24.07 -18.22 -2.45
CA LEU A 387 22.98 -19.11 -2.02
C LEU A 387 21.67 -18.33 -1.93
N ASP A 388 20.62 -18.82 -2.59
CA ASP A 388 19.26 -18.34 -2.37
C ASP A 388 18.66 -19.08 -1.17
N ALA A 389 18.53 -18.39 -0.02
CA ALA A 389 18.05 -18.99 1.22
C ALA A 389 16.61 -19.55 1.16
N ARG A 390 15.80 -19.19 0.16
CA ARG A 390 14.44 -19.72 0.00
C ARG A 390 14.41 -21.03 -0.78
N THR A 391 15.24 -21.12 -1.81
CA THR A 391 15.30 -22.28 -2.69
C THR A 391 16.42 -23.25 -2.33
N LEU A 392 17.37 -22.82 -1.51
CA LEU A 392 18.62 -23.50 -1.17
C LEU A 392 19.43 -23.89 -2.42
N LYS A 393 19.26 -23.13 -3.50
CA LYS A 393 19.99 -23.29 -4.75
C LYS A 393 21.07 -22.23 -4.91
N VAL A 394 22.15 -22.64 -5.56
CA VAL A 394 23.25 -21.75 -5.91
C VAL A 394 22.88 -21.00 -7.18
N ARG A 395 22.99 -19.68 -7.16
CA ARG A 395 22.71 -18.80 -8.31
C ARG A 395 23.86 -17.82 -8.50
N ARG A 396 24.00 -17.32 -9.73
CA ARG A 396 24.94 -16.21 -10.00
C ARG A 396 24.40 -14.93 -9.37
N VAL A 397 25.25 -14.27 -8.59
CA VAL A 397 24.99 -12.98 -7.95
C VAL A 397 26.12 -12.03 -8.28
N LYS A 398 25.86 -10.73 -8.16
CA LYS A 398 26.79 -9.68 -8.51
C LYS A 398 27.21 -8.93 -7.25
N ALA A 399 28.49 -9.00 -6.90
CA ALA A 399 29.12 -8.13 -5.92
C ALA A 399 29.32 -6.75 -6.55
N ASN A 400 28.88 -5.72 -5.83
CA ASN A 400 28.97 -4.33 -6.25
C ASN A 400 29.96 -3.52 -5.41
N ILE A 401 30.31 -4.01 -4.21
CA ILE A 401 31.20 -3.31 -3.29
C ILE A 401 32.16 -4.32 -2.65
N ALA A 402 33.45 -4.02 -2.69
CA ALA A 402 34.48 -4.73 -1.96
C ALA A 402 34.82 -3.97 -0.67
N TRP A 403 34.81 -4.65 0.47
CA TRP A 403 35.03 -4.07 1.79
C TRP A 403 36.33 -4.57 2.41
N LYS A 404 37.13 -3.65 2.98
CA LYS A 404 38.29 -3.95 3.81
C LYS A 404 38.13 -3.24 5.14
N ARG A 405 37.97 -4.01 6.22
CA ARG A 405 37.66 -3.50 7.57
C ARG A 405 38.68 -3.99 8.58
N MET A 406 38.88 -3.25 9.66
CA MET A 406 39.79 -3.64 10.73
C MET A 406 39.34 -4.97 11.33
N ALA A 407 40.29 -5.89 11.47
CA ALA A 407 40.02 -7.18 12.08
C ALA A 407 39.71 -6.99 13.58
N PRO A 408 38.72 -7.72 14.13
CA PRO A 408 38.48 -7.74 15.57
C PRO A 408 39.64 -8.42 16.32
N GLU A 409 39.75 -8.20 17.63
CA GLU A 409 40.82 -8.80 18.46
C GLU A 409 40.84 -10.34 18.42
N LYS A 410 39.68 -10.94 18.13
CA LYS A 410 39.43 -12.38 18.14
C LYS A 410 38.69 -12.80 16.88
N MET A 411 39.18 -13.84 16.22
CA MET A 411 38.54 -14.50 15.09
C MET A 411 38.36 -15.99 15.38
N TYR A 412 37.49 -16.64 14.60
CA TYR A 412 37.18 -18.05 14.73
C TYR A 412 37.67 -18.82 13.50
N ARG A 413 38.38 -19.92 13.74
CA ARG A 413 38.66 -20.95 12.74
C ARG A 413 37.72 -22.11 13.00
N ILE A 414 36.85 -22.39 12.03
CA ILE A 414 35.86 -23.47 12.09
C ILE A 414 36.25 -24.54 11.09
N ARG A 415 36.41 -25.78 11.56
CA ARG A 415 36.69 -26.97 10.75
C ARG A 415 35.54 -27.96 10.85
N THR A 416 35.12 -28.51 9.71
CA THR A 416 34.07 -29.53 9.63
C THR A 416 34.67 -30.93 9.45
N LYS A 417 33.90 -31.99 9.77
CA LYS A 417 34.30 -33.39 9.57
C LYS A 417 34.64 -33.72 8.12
N GLY A 418 33.98 -33.07 7.15
CA GLY A 418 34.34 -33.16 5.73
C GLY A 418 35.65 -32.46 5.34
N GLY A 419 36.46 -32.02 6.32
CA GLY A 419 37.77 -31.41 6.12
C GLY A 419 37.70 -30.00 5.52
N ARG A 420 36.57 -29.30 5.64
CA ARG A 420 36.45 -27.90 5.23
C ARG A 420 36.87 -27.01 6.38
N GLU A 421 37.51 -25.89 6.06
CA GLU A 421 37.94 -24.92 7.05
C GLU A 421 37.59 -23.51 6.57
N ILE A 422 37.11 -22.68 7.49
CA ILE A 422 36.90 -21.25 7.24
C ILE A 422 37.37 -20.42 8.44
N ARG A 423 37.88 -19.22 8.16
CA ARG A 423 38.39 -18.25 9.13
C ARG A 423 37.54 -16.98 9.07
N VAL A 424 36.86 -16.65 10.16
CA VAL A 424 35.77 -15.66 10.14
C VAL A 424 35.74 -14.78 11.38
N THR A 425 35.05 -13.65 11.26
CA THR A 425 34.74 -12.76 12.39
C THR A 425 33.72 -13.40 13.35
N PRO A 426 33.67 -12.98 14.64
CA PRO A 426 32.72 -13.50 15.64
C PRO A 426 31.25 -13.43 15.19
N THR A 427 30.91 -12.38 14.43
CA THR A 427 29.56 -12.11 13.94
C THR A 427 29.19 -12.83 12.65
N HIS A 428 30.11 -13.58 12.04
CA HIS A 428 29.87 -14.26 10.77
C HIS A 428 28.71 -15.26 10.85
N PRO A 429 27.63 -15.09 10.07
CA PRO A 429 26.48 -15.97 10.16
C PRO A 429 26.70 -17.27 9.38
N PHE A 430 26.53 -18.40 10.05
CA PHE A 430 26.44 -19.72 9.44
C PHE A 430 24.99 -20.14 9.34
N PHE A 431 24.65 -20.79 8.24
CA PHE A 431 23.38 -21.50 8.12
C PHE A 431 23.48 -22.83 8.86
N ILE A 432 22.63 -23.01 9.86
CA ILE A 432 22.56 -24.21 10.69
C ILE A 432 21.19 -24.88 10.54
N PHE A 433 21.16 -26.18 10.81
CA PHE A 433 19.93 -26.94 10.94
C PHE A 433 19.70 -27.34 12.39
N GLU A 434 18.64 -26.83 13.01
CA GLU A 434 18.31 -27.07 14.43
C GLU A 434 16.79 -27.13 14.61
N ASP A 435 16.31 -28.07 15.42
CA ASP A 435 14.88 -28.30 15.71
C ASP A 435 14.01 -28.50 14.47
N GLY A 436 14.56 -29.15 13.44
CA GLY A 436 13.86 -29.35 12.18
C GLY A 436 13.69 -28.07 11.34
N GLN A 437 14.41 -26.99 11.66
CA GLN A 437 14.34 -25.70 10.97
C GLN A 437 15.71 -25.20 10.50
N PHE A 438 15.69 -24.43 9.40
CA PHE A 438 16.85 -23.72 8.86
C PHE A 438 17.00 -22.36 9.56
N LYS A 439 18.10 -22.14 10.27
CA LYS A 439 18.38 -20.90 11.04
C LYS A 439 19.77 -20.36 10.70
N THR A 440 20.03 -19.11 11.07
CA THR A 440 21.38 -18.53 11.06
C THR A 440 21.90 -18.38 12.47
N ARG A 441 23.15 -18.79 12.71
CA ARG A 441 23.86 -18.64 14.00
C ARG A 441 25.22 -18.00 13.76
N LYS A 442 25.67 -17.13 14.67
CA LYS A 442 26.97 -16.47 14.52
C LYS A 442 28.13 -17.42 14.84
N ALA A 443 29.31 -17.14 14.30
CA ALA A 443 30.52 -17.92 14.57
C ALA A 443 30.79 -18.11 16.08
N GLU A 444 30.62 -17.06 16.88
CA GLU A 444 30.82 -17.09 18.34
C GLU A 444 29.81 -17.98 19.10
N GLU A 445 28.68 -18.29 18.48
CA GLU A 445 27.57 -19.05 19.09
C GLU A 445 27.56 -20.53 18.64
N ILE A 446 28.33 -20.88 17.61
CA ILE A 446 28.38 -22.25 17.05
C ILE A 446 29.04 -23.20 18.04
N LYS A 447 28.55 -24.44 18.04
CA LYS A 447 29.06 -25.53 18.88
C LYS A 447 29.59 -26.67 18.04
N VAL A 448 30.59 -27.38 18.57
CA VAL A 448 31.03 -28.66 18.00
C VAL A 448 29.84 -29.61 17.96
N GLY A 449 29.60 -30.23 16.81
CA GLY A 449 28.41 -31.04 16.54
C GLY A 449 27.29 -30.34 15.78
N ASP A 450 27.32 -29.01 15.64
CA ASP A 450 26.32 -28.29 14.83
C ASP A 450 26.45 -28.67 13.34
N LEU A 451 25.32 -28.90 12.67
CA LEU A 451 25.28 -29.11 11.22
C LEU A 451 25.24 -27.76 10.50
N VAL A 452 26.30 -27.45 9.75
CA VAL A 452 26.43 -26.22 8.96
C VAL A 452 26.30 -26.48 7.47
N ALA A 453 25.73 -25.52 6.74
CA ALA A 453 25.62 -25.59 5.29
C ALA A 453 26.99 -25.41 4.62
N THR A 454 27.30 -26.29 3.67
CA THR A 454 28.56 -26.34 2.94
C THR A 454 28.34 -26.63 1.45
N PRO A 455 29.25 -26.22 0.56
CA PRO A 455 29.19 -26.59 -0.86
C PRO A 455 29.60 -28.05 -1.09
N ARG A 456 29.01 -28.68 -2.12
CA ARG A 456 29.35 -30.06 -2.53
C ARG A 456 30.80 -30.20 -2.96
N LYS A 457 31.45 -31.31 -2.61
CA LYS A 457 32.58 -31.86 -3.36
C LYS A 457 32.14 -33.13 -4.09
N ASP A 458 32.67 -33.35 -5.29
CA ASP A 458 32.35 -34.56 -6.06
C ASP A 458 32.73 -35.82 -5.28
N GLY A 459 31.79 -36.76 -5.16
CA GLY A 459 31.97 -38.04 -4.47
C GLY A 459 31.64 -38.09 -2.98
N GLU A 460 31.21 -36.98 -2.35
CA GLU A 460 30.84 -36.99 -0.93
C GLU A 460 29.40 -37.51 -0.66
N PRO A 461 29.18 -38.27 0.45
CA PRO A 461 27.86 -38.75 0.84
C PRO A 461 26.95 -37.60 1.28
N LEU A 462 25.68 -37.66 0.87
CA LEU A 462 24.66 -36.67 1.21
C LEU A 462 24.19 -36.87 2.65
N ILE A 463 24.52 -35.94 3.55
CA ILE A 463 23.90 -35.84 4.87
C ILE A 463 22.69 -34.92 4.76
N VAL A 464 21.50 -35.49 4.86
CA VAL A 464 20.23 -34.73 4.93
C VAL A 464 19.74 -34.77 6.37
N PRO A 465 19.61 -33.61 7.04
CA PRO A 465 19.03 -33.56 8.38
C PRO A 465 17.61 -34.14 8.39
N GLU A 466 17.30 -34.91 9.43
CA GLU A 466 15.95 -35.41 9.63
C GLU A 466 15.01 -34.29 10.07
N THR A 467 13.80 -34.27 9.50
CA THR A 467 12.74 -33.32 9.85
C THR A 467 11.38 -33.95 9.62
N ASP A 468 10.43 -33.62 10.49
CA ASP A 468 9.02 -34.01 10.39
C ASP A 468 8.27 -33.21 9.30
N ASP A 469 8.86 -32.11 8.81
CA ASP A 469 8.30 -31.31 7.72
C ASP A 469 8.61 -31.94 6.35
N ILE A 470 7.59 -32.55 5.75
CA ILE A 470 7.65 -33.20 4.43
C ILE A 470 8.08 -32.25 3.30
N LYS A 471 7.72 -30.96 3.38
CA LYS A 471 8.12 -29.96 2.36
C LYS A 471 9.58 -29.60 2.53
N LEU A 472 10.04 -29.42 3.76
CA LEU A 472 11.43 -29.11 4.06
C LEU A 472 12.35 -30.28 3.72
N LYS A 473 11.94 -31.52 4.02
CA LYS A 473 12.67 -32.74 3.62
C LYS A 473 12.87 -32.83 2.11
N LYS A 474 11.85 -32.48 1.31
CA LYS A 474 11.96 -32.40 -0.15
C LYS A 474 12.84 -31.25 -0.63
N LEU A 475 12.84 -30.10 0.06
CA LEU A 475 13.68 -28.96 -0.27
C LEU A 475 15.16 -29.27 -0.02
N LEU A 476 15.49 -29.83 1.15
CA LEU A 476 16.84 -30.22 1.53
C LEU A 476 17.41 -31.28 0.59
N ALA A 477 16.60 -32.29 0.21
CA ALA A 477 17.01 -33.34 -0.72
C ALA A 477 17.31 -32.83 -2.15
N ASN A 478 16.76 -31.68 -2.55
CA ASN A 478 16.95 -31.07 -3.87
C ASN A 478 17.83 -29.80 -3.83
N SER A 479 18.50 -29.55 -2.70
CA SER A 479 19.32 -28.35 -2.50
C SER A 479 20.74 -28.53 -3.06
N ASP A 480 21.37 -27.40 -3.40
CA ASP A 480 22.77 -27.37 -3.86
C ASP A 480 23.76 -27.24 -2.68
N ILE A 481 23.23 -27.23 -1.44
CA ILE A 481 23.98 -27.17 -0.18
C ILE A 481 23.93 -28.50 0.56
N TYR A 482 24.99 -28.77 1.31
CA TYR A 482 25.22 -30.03 2.01
C TYR A 482 25.47 -29.73 3.48
N TRP A 483 25.06 -30.63 4.36
CA TRP A 483 25.24 -30.43 5.79
C TRP A 483 26.49 -31.16 6.25
N ASP A 484 27.39 -30.43 6.88
CA ASP A 484 28.62 -30.96 7.44
C ASP A 484 28.67 -30.61 8.93
N GLU A 485 29.21 -31.52 9.72
CA GLU A 485 29.25 -31.36 11.17
C GLU A 485 30.49 -30.58 11.57
N VAL A 486 30.32 -29.56 12.41
CA VAL A 486 31.44 -28.81 12.98
C VAL A 486 32.24 -29.73 13.91
N GLU A 487 33.51 -29.94 13.60
CA GLU A 487 34.43 -30.81 14.35
C GLU A 487 35.29 -30.00 15.32
N VAL A 488 35.81 -28.86 14.87
CA VAL A 488 36.74 -28.03 15.64
C VAL A 488 36.37 -26.56 15.52
N ILE A 489 36.41 -25.86 16.65
CA ILE A 489 36.26 -24.41 16.73
C ILE A 489 37.47 -23.90 17.52
N GLU A 490 38.32 -23.11 16.86
CA GLU A 490 39.51 -22.49 17.46
C GLU A 490 39.36 -20.98 17.44
N GLU A 491 39.47 -20.34 18.61
CA GLU A 491 39.63 -18.89 18.70
C GLU A 491 41.11 -18.53 18.47
N TYR A 492 41.36 -17.53 17.64
CA TYR A 492 42.72 -17.04 17.39
C TYR A 492 42.74 -15.52 17.15
N THR A 493 43.88 -14.91 17.41
CA THR A 493 44.12 -13.50 17.06
C THR A 493 44.56 -13.42 15.60
N PRO A 494 43.92 -12.56 14.78
CA PRO A 494 44.25 -12.47 13.37
C PRO A 494 45.69 -12.00 13.15
N GLU A 495 46.42 -12.69 12.27
CA GLU A 495 47.79 -12.32 11.89
C GLU A 495 47.82 -11.04 11.03
N HIS A 496 46.72 -10.76 10.34
CA HIS A 496 46.54 -9.58 9.49
C HIS A 496 45.54 -8.59 10.12
N PRO A 497 45.78 -7.28 10.05
CA PRO A 497 44.93 -6.28 10.69
C PRO A 497 43.59 -6.05 9.97
N TRP A 498 43.29 -6.80 8.92
CA TRP A 498 42.14 -6.55 8.03
C TRP A 498 41.32 -7.82 7.76
N VAL A 499 40.01 -7.64 7.66
CA VAL A 499 39.03 -8.62 7.20
C VAL A 499 38.28 -8.07 5.98
N TYR A 500 37.73 -8.97 5.17
CA TYR A 500 37.27 -8.68 3.82
C TYR A 500 35.83 -9.17 3.57
N ASP A 501 35.07 -8.45 2.74
CA ASP A 501 33.70 -8.81 2.31
C ASP A 501 33.39 -8.33 0.86
N LEU A 502 32.41 -8.94 0.19
CA LEU A 502 32.05 -8.71 -1.23
C LEU A 502 30.53 -8.54 -1.48
#